data_AF-A0A1F8KMX0-F1
#
_entry.id   AF-A0A1F8KMX0-F1
#
_cell.length_a   1.000
_cell.length_b   1.000
_cell.length_c   1.000
_cell.angle_alpha   90.00
_cell.angle_beta   90.00
_cell.angle_gamma   90.00
#
_symmetry.space_group_name_H-M   'P 1'
#
loop_
_entity.id
_entity.type
_entity.pdbx_description
1 polymer ?
#
loop_
_entity_poly.entity_id
_entity_poly.type
_entity_poly.pdbx_seq_one_letter_code
_entity_poly.pdbx_strand_id
1 'polypeptide(L)'
;MDFFNIDPDLKRLPPKETRIISLDAKPYEDGRRVHIYLELTPFQQSPYIELNLTDSLGNDAGSASIIEPPRWKHELTMHIKSSKQNTVEFQLTARLFYPEKEEVDKRVVTFNIPINNPEE
;
A
#
# COMPACT_ATOMS: atom_id res chain seq x y z
N MET A 1 20.52 1.51 25.40
CA MET A 1 20.88 1.83 24.01
C MET A 1 20.78 0.50 23.28
N ASP A 2 19.57 0.15 22.84
CA ASP A 2 19.26 -1.20 22.34
C ASP A 2 19.40 -1.21 20.82
N PHE A 3 20.60 -1.56 20.39
CA PHE A 3 20.97 -1.65 18.98
C PHE A 3 20.53 -3.02 18.45
N PHE A 4 19.43 -3.02 17.69
CA PHE A 4 19.04 -4.08 16.75
C PHE A 4 18.71 -5.46 17.35
N ASN A 5 17.47 -5.63 17.83
CA ASN A 5 16.84 -6.95 17.85
C ASN A 5 16.58 -7.41 16.41
N ILE A 6 17.59 -7.99 15.76
CA ILE A 6 17.40 -8.79 14.54
C ILE A 6 17.06 -10.18 15.04
N ASP A 7 15.84 -10.62 14.76
CA ASP A 7 15.43 -12.00 14.97
C ASP A 7 16.44 -12.91 14.23
N PRO A 8 17.21 -13.76 14.94
CA PRO A 8 18.29 -14.56 14.36
C PRO A 8 17.78 -15.58 13.33
N ASP A 9 16.50 -15.94 13.37
CA ASP A 9 15.87 -16.86 12.43
C ASP A 9 15.21 -16.14 11.24
N LEU A 10 15.32 -14.81 11.18
CA LEU A 10 14.74 -14.01 10.10
C LEU A 10 15.44 -14.28 8.77
N LYS A 11 14.87 -15.19 7.99
CA LYS A 11 15.33 -15.46 6.63
C LYS A 11 14.94 -14.32 5.68
N ARG A 12 15.93 -13.57 5.20
CA ARG A 12 15.76 -12.57 4.14
C ARG A 12 15.83 -13.22 2.76
N LEU A 13 14.83 -12.97 1.94
CA LEU A 13 14.65 -13.57 0.62
C LEU A 13 15.32 -12.73 -0.48
N PRO A 14 15.81 -13.37 -1.56
CA PRO A 14 16.33 -12.68 -2.73
C PRO A 14 15.19 -12.01 -3.53
N PRO A 15 15.50 -11.01 -4.39
CA PRO A 15 14.50 -10.28 -5.19
C PRO A 15 13.45 -11.13 -5.90
N LYS A 16 13.83 -12.30 -6.43
CA LYS A 16 12.92 -13.20 -7.17
C LYS A 16 11.89 -13.89 -6.27
N GLU A 17 12.14 -13.95 -4.97
CA GLU A 17 11.30 -14.59 -3.96
C GLU A 17 10.61 -13.57 -3.05
N THR A 18 10.96 -12.28 -3.13
CA THR A 18 10.28 -11.23 -2.37
C THR A 18 8.82 -11.10 -2.83
N ARG A 19 7.86 -11.16 -1.90
CA ARG A 19 6.42 -11.07 -2.19
C ARG A 19 5.71 -10.13 -1.22
N ILE A 20 4.53 -9.66 -1.62
CA ILE A 20 3.59 -8.97 -0.74
C ILE A 20 2.85 -10.04 0.09
N ILE A 21 3.01 -9.98 1.40
CA ILE A 21 2.36 -10.86 2.37
C ILE A 21 0.94 -10.36 2.63
N SER A 22 0.80 -9.08 2.98
CA SER A 22 -0.49 -8.45 3.25
C SER A 22 -0.58 -7.06 2.61
N LEU A 23 -1.79 -6.71 2.22
CA LEU A 23 -2.18 -5.37 1.80
C LEU A 23 -3.56 -5.13 2.39
N ASP A 24 -3.69 -4.12 3.24
CA ASP A 24 -4.96 -3.72 3.84
C ASP A 24 -5.17 -2.23 3.63
N ALA A 25 -6.42 -1.85 3.38
CA ALA A 25 -6.85 -0.48 3.21
C ALA A 25 -8.08 -0.23 4.08
N LYS A 26 -7.96 0.70 5.04
CA LYS A 26 -9.02 1.06 5.98
C LYS A 26 -9.35 2.55 5.84
N PRO A 27 -10.52 2.90 5.31
CA PRO A 27 -10.97 4.28 5.25
C PRO A 27 -11.09 4.89 6.63
N TYR A 28 -10.74 6.16 6.73
CA TYR A 28 -11.10 6.97 7.89
C TYR A 28 -12.57 7.39 7.79
N GLU A 29 -13.19 7.65 8.94
CA GLU A 29 -14.59 8.11 9.04
C GLU A 29 -14.83 9.46 8.34
N ASP A 30 -13.78 10.24 8.08
CA ASP A 30 -13.87 11.52 7.38
C ASP A 30 -14.13 11.40 5.87
N GLY A 31 -14.01 10.19 5.31
CA GLY A 31 -14.19 9.91 3.89
C GLY A 31 -13.11 10.53 2.98
N ARG A 32 -12.00 11.01 3.54
CA ARG A 32 -10.94 11.75 2.82
C ARG A 32 -9.58 11.09 2.91
N ARG A 33 -9.41 10.13 3.82
CA ARG A 33 -8.14 9.45 4.06
C ARG A 33 -8.33 7.95 4.12
N VAL A 34 -7.29 7.22 3.73
CA VAL A 34 -7.20 5.77 3.85
C VAL A 34 -5.92 5.43 4.59
N HIS A 35 -6.08 4.63 5.64
CA HIS A 35 -4.98 3.96 6.31
C HIS A 35 -4.57 2.74 5.49
N ILE A 36 -3.30 2.65 5.12
CA ILE A 36 -2.77 1.56 4.31
C ILE A 36 -1.74 0.82 5.15
N TYR A 37 -1.93 -0.49 5.28
CA TYR A 37 -0.94 -1.42 5.79
C TYR A 37 -0.41 -2.30 4.67
N LEU A 38 0.91 -2.44 4.58
CA LEU A 38 1.59 -3.29 3.62
C LEU A 38 2.68 -4.07 4.33
N GLU A 39 2.67 -5.39 4.17
CA GLU A 39 3.74 -6.27 4.62
C GLU A 39 4.36 -6.99 3.42
N LEU A 40 5.69 -6.99 3.37
CA LEU A 40 6.49 -7.76 2.45
C LEU A 40 7.18 -8.91 3.18
N THR A 41 7.58 -9.93 2.45
CA THR A 41 8.62 -10.85 2.92
C THR A 41 9.90 -10.06 3.25
N PRO A 42 10.61 -10.37 4.34
CA PRO A 42 11.93 -9.81 4.60
C PRO A 42 12.85 -10.01 3.38
N PHE A 43 13.54 -8.96 2.95
CA PHE A 43 14.28 -8.93 1.69
C PHE A 43 15.77 -8.71 1.89
N GLN A 44 16.59 -9.25 0.99
CA GLN A 44 18.04 -9.02 0.95
C GLN A 44 18.39 -7.68 0.29
N GLN A 45 17.59 -7.27 -0.71
CA GLN A 45 17.72 -6.02 -1.45
C GLN A 45 16.39 -5.26 -1.37
N SER A 46 16.46 -3.98 -1.01
CA SER A 46 15.27 -3.13 -0.90
C SER A 46 14.54 -3.02 -2.24
N PRO A 47 13.23 -3.30 -2.26
CA PRO A 47 12.42 -3.20 -3.47
C PRO A 47 11.90 -1.79 -3.68
N TYR A 48 11.19 -1.58 -4.78
CA TYR A 48 10.40 -0.39 -5.06
C TYR A 48 8.93 -0.80 -4.97
N ILE A 49 8.13 0.06 -4.34
CA ILE A 49 6.70 -0.18 -4.15
C ILE A 49 5.93 1.00 -4.75
N GLU A 50 4.96 0.70 -5.59
CA GLU A 50 3.96 1.66 -6.06
C GLU A 50 2.59 1.30 -5.49
N LEU A 51 1.95 2.30 -4.88
CA LEU A 51 0.57 2.23 -4.41
C LEU A 51 -0.26 3.17 -5.27
N ASN A 52 -1.27 2.64 -5.95
CA ASN A 52 -2.20 3.41 -6.76
C ASN A 52 -3.63 3.15 -6.30
N LEU A 53 -4.34 4.23 -5.97
CA LEU A 53 -5.74 4.22 -5.57
C LEU A 53 -6.58 4.71 -6.74
N THR A 54 -7.58 3.92 -7.13
CA THR A 54 -8.53 4.30 -8.18
C THR A 54 -9.96 4.25 -7.68
N ASP A 55 -10.82 5.11 -8.22
CA ASP A 55 -12.27 5.05 -8.00
C ASP A 55 -12.93 3.92 -8.83
N SER A 56 -14.23 3.72 -8.65
CA SER A 56 -15.01 2.70 -9.37
C SER A 56 -15.10 2.89 -10.89
N LEU A 57 -14.72 4.07 -11.40
CA LEU A 57 -14.63 4.37 -12.83
C LEU A 57 -13.20 4.23 -13.36
N GLY A 58 -12.25 3.83 -12.50
CA GLY A 58 -10.83 3.71 -12.82
C GLY A 58 -10.07 5.03 -12.83
N ASN A 59 -10.65 6.13 -12.35
CA ASN A 59 -9.94 7.41 -12.23
C ASN A 59 -8.95 7.35 -11.08
N ASP A 60 -7.78 7.98 -11.27
CA ASP A 60 -6.79 8.16 -10.21
C ASP A 60 -7.35 8.99 -9.05
N ALA A 61 -7.38 8.37 -7.88
CA ALA A 61 -7.81 8.94 -6.62
C ALA A 61 -6.63 9.17 -5.65
N GLY A 62 -5.42 8.81 -6.03
CA GLY A 62 -4.22 9.04 -5.23
C GLY A 62 -3.14 7.99 -5.46
N SER A 63 -1.90 8.34 -5.21
CA SER A 63 -0.78 7.41 -5.34
C SER A 63 0.33 7.72 -4.33
N ALA A 64 1.16 6.72 -4.08
CA ALA A 64 2.37 6.86 -3.29
C ALA A 64 3.44 5.89 -3.80
N SER A 65 4.70 6.29 -3.64
CA SER A 65 5.85 5.45 -3.96
C SER A 65 6.74 5.31 -2.74
N ILE A 66 7.16 4.08 -2.44
CA ILE A 66 8.12 3.78 -1.38
C ILE A 66 9.37 3.22 -2.06
N ILE A 67 10.44 4.00 -2.03
CA ILE A 67 11.69 3.71 -2.72
C ILE A 67 12.72 3.23 -1.72
N GLU A 68 13.32 2.08 -2.00
CA GLU A 68 14.36 1.46 -1.19
C GLU A 68 14.07 1.45 0.33
N PRO A 69 12.90 0.93 0.77
CA PRO A 69 12.56 0.97 2.18
C PRO A 69 13.56 0.17 3.03
N PRO A 70 13.86 0.60 4.27
CA PRO A 70 14.75 -0.12 5.18
C PRO A 70 14.05 -1.26 5.94
N ARG A 71 12.73 -1.36 5.87
CA ARG A 71 11.88 -2.33 6.60
C ARG A 71 10.88 -2.97 5.64
N TRP A 72 10.28 -4.09 6.04
CA TRP A 72 9.29 -4.83 5.24
C TRP A 72 7.85 -4.66 5.73
N LYS A 73 7.62 -3.88 6.79
CA LYS A 73 6.29 -3.49 7.27
C LYS A 73 6.14 -1.99 7.09
N HIS A 74 5.07 -1.59 6.42
CA HIS A 74 4.76 -0.22 6.09
C HIS A 74 3.36 0.14 6.52
N GLU A 75 3.25 1.33 7.08
CA GLU A 75 2.00 1.93 7.49
C GLU A 75 2.03 3.39 7.05
N LEU A 76 1.05 3.80 6.25
CA LEU A 76 0.93 5.18 5.81
C LEU A 76 -0.54 5.58 5.69
N THR A 77 -0.78 6.89 5.76
CA THR A 77 -2.09 7.46 5.47
C THR A 77 -2.04 8.12 4.09
N MET A 78 -2.87 7.64 3.17
CA MET A 78 -3.04 8.23 1.84
C MET A 78 -4.24 9.18 1.86
N HIS A 79 -4.05 10.38 1.32
CA HIS A 79 -5.15 11.33 1.11
C HIS A 79 -5.82 11.01 -0.22
N ILE A 80 -7.14 10.98 -0.20
CA ILE A 80 -7.96 10.73 -1.38
C ILE A 80 -8.13 12.05 -2.10
N LYS A 81 -7.69 12.08 -3.36
CA LYS A 81 -7.97 13.18 -4.27
C LYS A 81 -9.48 13.19 -4.48
N SER A 82 -10.12 14.32 -4.18
CA SER A 82 -11.58 14.49 -4.25
C SER A 82 -12.13 13.93 -5.57
N SER A 83 -12.71 12.71 -5.52
CA SER A 83 -13.55 12.21 -6.59
C SER A 83 -14.89 12.94 -6.51
N LYS A 84 -15.67 12.92 -7.59
CA LYS A 84 -17.05 13.42 -7.57
C LYS A 84 -17.79 12.73 -6.41
N GLN A 85 -18.65 13.48 -5.71
CA GLN A 85 -19.19 13.20 -4.37
C GLN A 85 -19.96 11.87 -4.14
N ASN A 86 -19.96 10.91 -5.06
CA ASN A 86 -20.78 9.70 -4.99
C ASN A 86 -20.02 8.38 -5.21
N THR A 87 -18.68 8.38 -5.17
CA THR A 87 -17.92 7.12 -5.26
C THR A 87 -17.89 6.42 -3.91
N VAL A 88 -18.52 5.26 -3.82
CA VAL A 88 -18.49 4.41 -2.63
C VAL A 88 -17.32 3.45 -2.66
N GLU A 89 -17.01 2.87 -3.82
CA GLU A 89 -16.01 1.81 -3.97
C GLU A 89 -14.69 2.32 -4.55
N PHE A 90 -13.60 1.89 -3.92
CA PHE A 90 -12.24 2.21 -4.33
C PHE A 90 -11.39 0.94 -4.40
N GLN A 91 -10.38 0.99 -5.26
CA GLN A 91 -9.42 -0.08 -5.45
C GLN A 91 -8.00 0.42 -5.20
N LEU A 92 -7.29 -0.20 -4.25
CA LEU A 92 -5.88 0.02 -4.02
C LEU A 92 -5.06 -1.09 -4.67
N THR A 93 -4.15 -0.71 -5.55
CA THR A 93 -3.18 -1.61 -6.19
C THR A 93 -1.80 -1.36 -5.62
N ALA A 94 -1.16 -2.40 -5.09
CA ALA A 94 0.25 -2.40 -4.70
C ALA A 94 1.07 -3.20 -5.71
N ARG A 95 2.11 -2.58 -6.26
CA ARG A 95 3.06 -3.21 -7.18
C ARG A 95 4.42 -3.24 -6.53
N LEU A 96 5.07 -4.40 -6.57
CA LEU A 96 6.41 -4.62 -6.06
C LEU A 96 7.35 -4.88 -7.23
N PHE A 97 8.41 -4.09 -7.36
CA PHE A 97 9.37 -4.24 -8.47
C PHE A 97 10.78 -3.81 -8.06
N TYR A 98 11.74 -4.01 -8.96
CA TYR A 98 13.10 -3.49 -8.84
C TYR A 98 13.43 -2.71 -10.12
N PRO A 99 14.23 -1.62 -10.08
CA PRO A 99 14.45 -0.73 -11.23
C PRO A 99 14.87 -1.41 -12.54
N GLU A 100 15.60 -2.52 -12.45
CA GLU A 100 16.13 -3.26 -13.60
C GLU A 100 15.33 -4.54 -13.92
N LYS A 101 14.21 -4.78 -13.23
CA LYS A 101 13.41 -6.01 -13.34
C LYS A 101 11.94 -5.69 -13.54
N GLU A 102 11.23 -6.65 -14.12
CA GLU A 102 9.77 -6.60 -14.21
C GLU A 102 9.11 -6.64 -12.81
N GLU A 103 7.81 -6.38 -12.79
CA GLU A 103 6.96 -6.53 -11.62
C GLU A 103 7.15 -7.93 -11.00
N VAL A 104 7.56 -7.94 -9.73
CA VAL A 104 7.82 -9.17 -8.97
C VAL A 104 6.54 -9.70 -8.34
N ASP A 105 5.67 -8.80 -7.90
CA ASP A 105 4.39 -9.15 -7.32
C ASP A 105 3.41 -7.97 -7.43
N LYS A 106 2.12 -8.31 -7.40
CA LYS A 106 1.01 -7.35 -7.43
C LYS A 106 -0.13 -7.83 -6.55
N ARG A 107 -0.60 -6.93 -5.69
CA ARG A 107 -1.80 -7.15 -4.87
C ARG A 107 -2.81 -6.05 -5.12
N VAL A 108 -4.07 -6.41 -5.05
CA VAL A 108 -5.20 -5.51 -5.21
C VAL A 108 -6.16 -5.76 -4.06
N VAL A 109 -6.63 -4.69 -3.44
CA VAL A 109 -7.74 -4.73 -2.48
C VAL A 109 -8.79 -3.70 -2.86
N THR A 110 -10.04 -4.08 -2.66
CA THR A 110 -11.20 -3.22 -2.89
C THR A 110 -11.85 -2.94 -1.55
N PHE A 111 -12.30 -1.70 -1.35
CA PHE A 111 -12.93 -1.27 -0.11
C PHE A 111 -13.91 -0.13 -0.36
N ASN A 112 -14.83 0.06 0.58
CA ASN A 112 -15.86 1.09 0.51
C ASN A 112 -15.57 2.22 1.48
N ILE A 113 -15.72 3.46 1.01
CA ILE A 113 -15.58 4.66 1.82
C ILE A 113 -16.98 5.18 2.17
N PRO A 114 -17.25 5.46 3.45
CA PRO A 114 -18.53 6.03 3.83
C PRO A 114 -18.72 7.40 3.16
N ILE A 115 -19.86 7.58 2.48
CA ILE A 115 -20.26 8.90 2.00
C ILE A 115 -20.66 9.71 3.24
N ASN A 116 -19.86 10.72 3.56
CA ASN A 116 -20.22 11.66 4.60
C ASN A 116 -21.19 12.68 3.97
N ASN A 117 -22.50 12.41 4.03
CA ASN A 117 -23.51 13.39 3.63
C ASN A 117 -23.45 14.57 4.60
N PRO A 118 -23.06 15.78 4.17
CA PRO A 118 -22.98 16.93 5.08
C PRO A 118 -24.35 17.55 5.40
N GLU A 119 -25.46 16.82 5.27
CA GLU A 119 -26.82 17.36 5.46
C GLU A 119 -27.70 16.41 6.30
N GLU A 120 -27.65 16.59 7.62
CA GLU A 120 -28.82 16.55 8.54
C GLU A 120 -28.67 17.67 9.58
#